data_AF-A0A7G8IQE6-F1
#
_entry.id   AF-A0A7G8IQE6-F1
#
_cell.length_a   1.000
_cell.length_b   1.000
_cell.length_c   1.000
_cell.angle_alpha   90.00
_cell.angle_beta   90.00
_cell.angle_gamma   90.00
#
_symmetry.space_group_name_H-M   'P 1'
#
loop_
_entity.id
_entity.type
_entity.pdbx_description
1 polymer ?
#
loop_
_entity_poly.entity_id
_entity_poly.type
_entity_poly.pdbx_seq_one_letter_code
_entity_poly.pdbx_strand_id
1 'polypeptide(L)'
;MRHHGRILKSGLLTSIRRIRAALAAPLALMPILLGGPAAFAQATGQATKPASNEDVFLYRGMGSSYVCNARTAGLEFPKAVGIAAATYVQLLNGRHGGLVASAGSKKLTNEQLFAGAEFQIITGAMQFCPDLVPEDVKEKVEEAIEKQAGAN
;
A
#
# COMPACT_ATOMS: atom_id res chain seq x y z
N MET A 1 -85.50 -12.29 -29.72
CA MET A 1 -84.69 -12.62 -30.91
C MET A 1 -83.26 -12.85 -30.46
N ARG A 2 -82.66 -13.98 -30.83
CA ARG A 2 -81.26 -14.35 -30.51
C ARG A 2 -80.29 -13.42 -31.23
N HIS A 3 -79.24 -12.96 -30.55
CA HIS A 3 -77.94 -12.77 -31.19
C HIS A 3 -76.80 -13.06 -30.20
N HIS A 4 -75.87 -13.90 -30.67
CA HIS A 4 -74.64 -14.33 -30.03
C HIS A 4 -73.58 -13.22 -30.03
N GLY A 5 -72.68 -13.23 -29.05
CA GLY A 5 -71.46 -12.42 -29.07
C GLY A 5 -70.47 -12.84 -27.98
N ARG A 6 -69.67 -13.88 -28.26
CA ARG A 6 -68.54 -14.31 -27.42
C ARG A 6 -67.34 -13.41 -27.74
N ILE A 7 -66.89 -12.56 -26.80
CA ILE A 7 -65.61 -11.84 -26.94
C ILE A 7 -64.57 -12.48 -26.04
N LEU A 8 -63.50 -12.92 -26.71
CA LEU A 8 -62.36 -13.66 -26.21
C LEU A 8 -61.30 -12.67 -25.66
N LYS A 9 -60.82 -12.94 -24.44
CA LYS A 9 -59.42 -12.78 -23.96
C LYS A 9 -58.77 -11.38 -24.04
N SER A 10 -58.89 -10.61 -22.96
CA SER A 10 -58.02 -9.46 -22.61
C SER A 10 -56.92 -9.86 -21.59
N GLY A 11 -56.03 -10.79 -21.95
CA GLY A 11 -55.01 -11.30 -21.01
C GLY A 11 -53.56 -11.32 -21.50
N LEU A 12 -53.29 -11.01 -22.77
CA LEU A 12 -51.97 -11.29 -23.37
C LEU A 12 -51.06 -10.06 -23.51
N LEU A 13 -51.60 -8.84 -23.43
CA LEU A 13 -50.84 -7.62 -23.74
C LEU A 13 -50.08 -7.01 -22.55
N THR A 14 -50.37 -7.42 -21.32
CA THR A 14 -49.66 -6.95 -20.10
C THR A 14 -48.36 -7.71 -19.81
N SER A 15 -48.12 -8.85 -20.47
CA SER A 15 -46.94 -9.69 -20.21
C SER A 15 -45.67 -9.19 -20.94
N ILE A 16 -45.81 -8.62 -22.14
CA ILE A 16 -44.65 -8.26 -22.99
C ILE A 16 -43.90 -7.03 -22.47
N ARG A 17 -44.54 -6.15 -21.69
CA ARG A 17 -43.92 -4.91 -21.18
C ARG A 17 -42.92 -5.15 -20.03
N ARG A 18 -42.99 -6.28 -19.33
CA ARG A 18 -42.06 -6.63 -18.23
C ARG A 18 -40.75 -7.26 -18.70
N ILE A 19 -40.72 -7.83 -19.92
CA ILE A 19 -39.54 -8.54 -20.43
C ILE A 19 -38.48 -7.56 -20.99
N ARG A 20 -38.89 -6.37 -21.47
CA ARG A 20 -37.94 -5.37 -21.97
C ARG A 20 -37.06 -4.73 -20.88
N ALA A 21 -37.46 -4.80 -19.61
CA ALA A 21 -36.67 -4.25 -18.51
C ALA A 21 -35.54 -5.19 -18.04
N ALA A 22 -35.59 -6.49 -18.38
CA ALA A 22 -34.65 -7.49 -17.87
C ALA A 22 -33.39 -7.67 -18.75
N LEU A 23 -33.35 -7.10 -19.96
CA LEU A 23 -32.23 -7.30 -20.91
C LEU A 23 -31.18 -6.19 -20.91
N ALA A 24 -31.41 -5.07 -20.23
CA ALA A 24 -30.43 -3.97 -20.16
C ALA A 24 -29.49 -4.05 -18.94
N ALA A 25 -29.83 -4.86 -17.93
CA ALA A 25 -29.06 -4.98 -16.69
C ALA A 25 -27.71 -5.75 -16.80
N PRO A 26 -27.48 -6.72 -17.71
CA PRO A 26 -26.21 -7.47 -17.70
C PRO A 26 -25.03 -6.69 -18.29
N LEU A 27 -25.28 -5.65 -19.10
CA LEU A 27 -24.22 -4.90 -19.80
C LEU A 27 -23.50 -3.88 -18.91
N ALA A 28 -24.10 -3.46 -17.80
CA ALA A 28 -23.47 -2.52 -16.87
C ALA A 28 -22.37 -3.14 -16.00
N LEU A 29 -22.28 -4.48 -15.96
CA LEU A 29 -21.28 -5.22 -15.17
C LEU A 29 -20.07 -5.71 -16.01
N MET A 30 -20.10 -5.54 -17.33
CA MET A 30 -18.99 -5.94 -18.21
C MET A 30 -17.64 -5.24 -17.95
N PRO A 31 -17.58 -3.95 -17.52
CA PRO A 31 -16.29 -3.32 -17.23
C PRO A 31 -15.55 -3.96 -16.06
N ILE A 32 -16.27 -4.60 -15.13
CA ILE A 32 -15.70 -5.20 -13.91
C ILE A 32 -15.09 -6.58 -14.22
N LEU A 33 -15.57 -7.28 -15.25
CA LEU A 33 -15.06 -8.60 -15.64
C LEU A 33 -13.86 -8.53 -16.60
N LEU A 34 -13.70 -7.42 -17.35
CA LEU A 34 -12.56 -7.18 -18.22
C LEU A 34 -11.45 -6.33 -17.56
N GLY A 35 -11.75 -5.66 -16.45
CA GLY A 35 -10.77 -5.00 -15.57
C GLY A 35 -10.01 -5.97 -14.66
N GLY A 36 -9.58 -7.12 -15.20
CA GLY A 36 -8.71 -8.06 -14.50
C GLY A 36 -7.33 -7.47 -14.16
N PRO A 37 -6.40 -8.26 -13.58
CA PRO A 37 -5.18 -7.80 -12.89
C PRO A 37 -4.17 -7.01 -13.77
N ALA A 38 -4.47 -6.77 -15.04
CA ALA A 38 -3.68 -5.94 -15.94
C ALA A 38 -3.50 -4.50 -15.42
N ALA A 39 -4.42 -3.95 -14.63
CA ALA A 39 -4.26 -2.63 -14.01
C ALA A 39 -3.10 -2.57 -13.00
N PHE A 40 -2.73 -3.71 -12.38
CA PHE A 40 -1.54 -3.80 -11.50
C PHE A 40 -0.25 -4.13 -12.26
N ALA A 41 -0.34 -4.59 -13.52
CA ALA A 41 0.83 -4.89 -14.34
C ALA A 41 1.53 -3.63 -14.88
N GLN A 42 0.86 -2.48 -14.87
CA GLN A 42 1.40 -1.19 -15.35
C GLN A 42 2.18 -0.45 -14.26
N ALA A 43 3.07 -1.12 -13.53
CA ALA A 43 4.01 -0.44 -12.61
C ALA A 43 5.48 -0.78 -12.91
N THR A 44 5.76 -1.73 -13.80
CA THR A 44 7.12 -2.07 -14.20
C THR A 44 7.51 -1.27 -15.44
N GLY A 45 7.95 -0.03 -15.28
CA GLY A 45 8.57 0.71 -16.39
C GLY A 45 8.43 2.23 -16.44
N GLN A 46 7.82 2.89 -15.44
CA GLN A 46 7.96 4.35 -15.36
C GLN A 46 9.41 4.70 -15.00
N ALA A 47 9.96 5.73 -15.63
CA ALA A 47 11.26 6.30 -15.25
C ALA A 47 11.26 6.57 -13.75
N THR A 48 11.98 5.75 -13.00
CA THR A 48 11.92 5.78 -11.54
C THR A 48 12.69 6.99 -11.06
N LYS A 49 11.98 8.06 -10.71
CA LYS A 49 12.57 9.19 -9.99
C LYS A 49 13.16 8.69 -8.66
N PRO A 50 14.36 9.14 -8.27
CA PRO A 50 14.86 8.88 -6.92
C PRO A 50 13.83 9.26 -5.87
N ALA A 51 13.74 8.51 -4.78
CA ALA A 51 12.90 8.87 -3.64
C ALA A 51 13.31 10.25 -3.13
N SER A 52 12.36 11.19 -3.09
CA SER A 52 12.63 12.53 -2.56
C SER A 52 12.77 12.49 -1.05
N ASN A 53 13.19 13.61 -0.45
CA ASN A 53 13.25 13.72 1.01
C ASN A 53 11.85 13.57 1.64
N GLU A 54 10.81 14.04 0.96
CA GLU A 54 9.41 13.88 1.38
C GLU A 54 8.95 12.42 1.29
N ASP A 55 9.33 11.69 0.23
CA ASP A 55 9.06 10.25 0.12
C ASP A 55 9.75 9.51 1.27
N VAL A 56 11.02 9.79 1.53
CA VAL A 56 11.81 9.21 2.63
C VAL A 56 11.20 9.52 3.99
N PHE A 57 10.85 10.78 4.24
CA PHE A 57 10.20 11.20 5.49
C PHE A 57 8.86 10.48 5.70
N LEU A 58 8.05 10.36 4.64
CA LEU A 58 6.79 9.63 4.69
C LEU A 58 7.00 8.14 5.01
N TYR A 59 7.92 7.47 4.32
CA TYR A 59 8.18 6.04 4.52
C TYR A 59 8.77 5.77 5.91
N ARG A 60 9.64 6.67 6.41
CA ARG A 60 10.14 6.63 7.78
C ARG A 60 8.98 6.72 8.77
N GLY A 61 8.13 7.74 8.62
CA GLY A 61 6.97 7.93 9.49
C GLY A 61 6.06 6.70 9.52
N MET A 62 5.71 6.16 8.35
CA MET A 62 4.91 4.94 8.23
C MET A 62 5.57 3.73 8.91
N GLY A 63 6.86 3.51 8.65
CA GLY A 63 7.58 2.38 9.22
C GLY A 63 7.71 2.47 10.74
N SER A 64 8.02 3.65 11.27
CA SER A 64 8.06 3.89 12.72
C SER A 64 6.70 3.67 13.37
N SER A 65 5.61 4.22 12.79
CA SER A 65 4.25 3.99 13.28
C SER A 65 3.87 2.50 13.22
N TYR A 66 4.27 1.78 12.17
CA TYR A 66 4.04 0.34 12.07
C TYR A 66 4.75 -0.41 13.21
N VAL A 67 6.01 -0.09 13.49
CA VAL A 67 6.74 -0.69 14.63
C VAL A 67 5.99 -0.45 15.93
N CYS A 68 5.58 0.79 16.22
CA CYS A 68 4.82 1.11 17.43
C CYS A 68 3.55 0.25 17.55
N ASN A 69 2.73 0.20 16.50
CA ASN A 69 1.48 -0.56 16.51
C ASN A 69 1.73 -2.07 16.62
N ALA A 70 2.74 -2.60 15.93
CA ALA A 70 3.10 -4.00 15.99
C ALA A 70 3.59 -4.39 17.39
N ARG A 71 4.38 -3.54 18.05
CA ARG A 71 4.82 -3.74 19.43
C ARG A 71 3.65 -3.75 20.41
N THR A 72 2.71 -2.81 20.26
CA THR A 72 1.47 -2.82 21.05
C THR A 72 0.65 -4.10 20.83
N ALA A 73 0.68 -4.65 19.63
CA ALA A 73 0.03 -5.92 19.30
C ALA A 73 0.84 -7.17 19.74
N GLY A 74 1.95 -7.00 20.45
CA GLY A 74 2.75 -8.11 21.01
C GLY A 74 3.77 -8.71 20.04
N LEU A 75 4.07 -8.07 18.92
CA LEU A 75 5.15 -8.53 18.03
C LEU A 75 6.52 -8.23 18.65
N GLU A 76 7.47 -9.17 18.57
CA GLU A 76 8.86 -8.96 18.98
C GLU A 76 9.51 -7.79 18.23
N PHE A 77 10.35 -7.01 18.93
CA PHE A 77 10.90 -5.77 18.37
C PHE A 77 11.72 -5.96 17.10
N PRO A 78 12.69 -6.90 17.03
CA PRO A 78 13.43 -7.15 15.79
C PRO A 78 12.53 -7.58 14.63
N LYS A 79 11.47 -8.34 14.93
CA LYS A 79 10.50 -8.78 13.92
C LYS A 79 9.64 -7.63 13.40
N ALA A 80 9.19 -6.74 14.29
CA ALA A 80 8.43 -5.55 13.92
C ALA A 80 9.26 -4.62 13.01
N VAL A 81 10.51 -4.35 13.40
CA VAL A 81 11.46 -3.54 12.62
C VAL A 81 11.75 -4.18 11.27
N GLY A 82 12.08 -5.47 11.24
CA GLY A 82 12.40 -6.17 9.99
C GLY A 82 11.25 -6.16 8.99
N ILE A 83 10.00 -6.34 9.44
CA ILE A 83 8.82 -6.22 8.57
C ILE A 83 8.67 -4.78 8.06
N ALA A 84 8.76 -3.79 8.95
CA ALA A 84 8.65 -2.38 8.56
C ALA A 84 9.72 -1.98 7.54
N ALA A 85 10.98 -2.38 7.77
CA ALA A 85 12.10 -2.12 6.88
C ALA A 85 11.91 -2.83 5.53
N ALA A 86 11.46 -4.09 5.51
CA ALA A 86 11.17 -4.80 4.28
C ALA A 86 10.07 -4.10 3.46
N THR A 87 9.02 -3.61 4.12
CA THR A 87 7.97 -2.82 3.46
C THR A 87 8.53 -1.50 2.91
N TYR A 88 9.34 -0.79 3.68
CA TYR A 88 10.02 0.43 3.23
C TYR A 88 10.85 0.15 1.97
N VAL A 89 11.72 -0.86 2.01
CA VAL A 89 12.62 -1.19 0.89
C VAL A 89 11.85 -1.64 -0.35
N GLN A 90 10.73 -2.34 -0.18
CA GLN A 90 9.84 -2.67 -1.29
C GLN A 90 9.26 -1.41 -1.95
N LEU A 91 8.87 -0.39 -1.18
CA LEU A 91 8.42 0.89 -1.75
C LEU A 91 9.54 1.61 -2.49
N LEU A 92 10.76 1.64 -1.93
CA LEU A 92 11.93 2.22 -2.61
C LEU A 92 12.25 1.51 -3.92
N ASN A 93 12.26 0.18 -3.93
CA ASN A 93 12.54 -0.58 -5.15
C ASN A 93 11.42 -0.47 -6.17
N GLY A 94 10.17 -0.64 -5.74
CA GLY A 94 9.01 -0.66 -6.63
C GLY A 94 8.68 0.71 -7.24
N ARG A 95 8.77 1.79 -6.45
CA ARG A 95 8.41 3.15 -6.91
C ARG A 95 9.61 3.96 -7.40
N HIS A 96 10.79 3.70 -6.86
CA HIS A 96 11.98 4.55 -7.06
C HIS A 96 13.19 3.77 -7.61
N GLY A 97 13.03 2.49 -7.96
CA GLY A 97 14.10 1.69 -8.57
C GLY A 97 15.31 1.45 -7.66
N GLY A 98 15.16 1.68 -6.35
CA GLY A 98 16.25 1.63 -5.37
C GLY A 98 17.13 2.90 -5.33
N LEU A 99 16.66 4.00 -5.92
CA LEU A 99 17.33 5.29 -5.91
C LEU A 99 16.75 6.19 -4.81
N VAL A 100 17.62 6.89 -4.09
CA VAL A 100 17.25 7.86 -3.05
C VAL A 100 17.99 9.15 -3.33
N ALA A 101 17.29 10.30 -3.32
CA ALA A 101 17.85 11.58 -3.74
C ALA A 101 19.09 12.00 -2.91
N SER A 102 19.09 11.71 -1.60
CA SER A 102 20.23 11.98 -0.72
C SER A 102 21.49 11.17 -1.06
N ALA A 103 21.35 10.06 -1.78
CA ALA A 103 22.47 9.25 -2.30
C ALA A 103 22.87 9.63 -3.74
N GLY A 104 22.28 10.71 -4.29
CA GLY A 104 22.52 11.16 -5.66
C GLY A 104 22.03 10.16 -6.71
N SER A 105 22.84 9.92 -7.73
CA SER A 105 22.55 8.95 -8.81
C SER A 105 22.94 7.52 -8.46
N LYS A 106 23.53 7.29 -7.27
CA LYS A 106 23.98 5.95 -6.85
C LYS A 106 22.77 5.10 -6.45
N LYS A 107 22.57 4.00 -7.16
CA LYS A 107 21.65 2.95 -6.72
C LYS A 107 22.25 2.24 -5.50
N LEU A 108 21.48 2.20 -4.43
CA LEU A 108 21.86 1.51 -3.20
C LEU A 108 21.56 0.01 -3.33
N THR A 109 22.39 -0.83 -2.72
CA THR A 109 22.09 -2.27 -2.63
C THR A 109 20.92 -2.50 -1.68
N ASN A 110 20.24 -3.64 -1.78
CA ASN A 110 19.17 -3.96 -0.84
C ASN A 110 19.66 -3.96 0.61
N GLU A 111 20.86 -4.47 0.86
CA GLU A 111 21.48 -4.44 2.20
C GLU A 111 21.66 -3.00 2.72
N GLN A 112 22.14 -2.07 1.88
CA GLN A 112 22.26 -0.66 2.23
C GLN A 112 20.89 -0.01 2.48
N LEU A 113 19.89 -0.35 1.66
CA LEU A 113 18.52 0.15 1.82
C LEU A 113 17.89 -0.37 3.11
N PHE A 114 18.10 -1.64 3.45
CA PHE A 114 17.62 -2.25 4.69
C PHE A 114 18.26 -1.60 5.91
N ALA A 115 19.59 -1.53 5.96
CA ALA A 115 20.29 -0.91 7.09
C ALA A 115 19.87 0.56 7.30
N GLY A 116 19.74 1.31 6.19
CA GLY A 116 19.25 2.69 6.24
C GLY A 116 17.79 2.80 6.70
N ALA A 117 16.92 1.92 6.21
CA ALA A 117 15.51 1.88 6.60
C ALA A 117 15.35 1.52 8.09
N GLU A 118 16.04 0.48 8.57
CA GLU A 118 16.00 0.08 9.98
C GLU A 118 16.43 1.22 10.90
N PHE A 119 17.55 1.87 10.60
CA PHE A 119 18.03 2.99 11.39
C PHE A 119 17.02 4.16 11.43
N GLN A 120 16.46 4.54 10.28
CA GLN A 120 15.45 5.60 10.22
C GLN A 120 14.16 5.24 10.95
N ILE A 121 13.71 3.98 10.82
CA ILE A 121 12.49 3.49 11.46
C ILE A 121 12.67 3.44 12.98
N ILE A 122 13.79 2.92 13.47
CA ILE A 122 14.08 2.84 14.91
C ILE A 122 14.19 4.25 15.50
N THR A 123 14.96 5.15 14.88
CA THR A 123 15.07 6.55 15.36
C THR A 123 13.73 7.28 15.36
N GLY A 124 12.84 7.02 14.39
CA GLY A 124 11.48 7.55 14.44
C GLY A 124 10.61 6.88 15.51
N ALA A 125 10.77 5.57 15.75
CA ALA A 125 10.05 4.86 16.80
C ALA A 125 10.44 5.36 18.20
N MET A 126 11.71 5.72 18.42
CA MET A 126 12.18 6.38 19.65
C MET A 126 11.46 7.70 19.92
N GLN A 127 11.04 8.41 18.87
CA GLN A 127 10.28 9.67 19.01
C GLN A 127 8.78 9.43 19.21
N PHE A 128 8.20 8.44 18.51
CA PHE A 128 6.75 8.23 18.49
C PHE A 128 6.25 7.33 19.63
N CYS A 129 7.04 6.33 20.01
CA CYS A 129 6.68 5.34 21.03
C CYS A 129 7.91 4.89 21.83
N PRO A 130 8.60 5.79 22.54
CA PRO A 130 9.84 5.49 23.25
C PRO A 130 9.72 4.27 24.17
N ASP A 131 8.59 4.09 24.85
CA ASP A 131 8.38 3.00 25.81
C ASP A 131 8.32 1.61 25.15
N LEU A 132 8.09 1.54 23.83
CA LEU A 132 8.01 0.29 23.07
C LEU A 132 9.33 -0.11 22.40
N VAL A 133 10.33 0.78 22.45
CA VAL A 133 11.69 0.55 21.96
C VAL A 133 12.56 0.04 23.11
N PRO A 134 13.25 -1.10 22.98
CA PRO A 134 14.15 -1.61 24.01
C PRO A 134 15.29 -0.62 24.34
N GLU A 135 15.63 -0.48 25.62
CA GLU A 135 16.69 0.43 26.08
C GLU A 135 18.04 0.12 25.42
N ASP A 136 18.40 -1.17 25.31
CA ASP A 136 19.66 -1.57 24.67
C ASP A 136 19.73 -1.17 23.18
N VAL A 137 18.58 -1.03 22.52
CA VAL A 137 18.50 -0.56 21.14
C VAL A 137 18.62 0.97 21.09
N LYS A 138 18.01 1.69 22.04
CA LYS A 138 18.13 3.15 22.13
C LYS A 138 19.59 3.56 22.33
N GLU A 139 20.28 2.94 23.29
CA GLU A 139 21.69 3.18 23.57
C GLU A 139 22.56 2.95 22.33
N LYS A 140 22.37 1.83 21.62
CA LYS A 140 23.11 1.53 20.38
C LYS A 140 22.88 2.57 19.28
N VAL A 141 21.66 3.09 19.17
CA VAL A 141 21.32 4.12 18.18
C VAL A 141 21.96 5.45 18.57
N GLU A 142 21.92 5.85 19.83
CA GLU A 142 22.56 7.06 20.34
C GLU A 142 24.08 7.02 20.14
N GLU A 143 24.73 5.91 20.51
CA GLU A 143 26.16 5.70 20.23
C GLU A 143 26.49 5.81 18.73
N ALA A 144 25.63 5.26 17.87
CA ALA A 144 25.83 5.34 16.42
C ALA A 144 25.70 6.77 15.89
N ILE A 145 24.77 7.57 16.45
CA ILE A 145 24.62 8.99 16.11
C ILE A 145 25.85 9.78 16.57
N GLU A 146 26.34 9.56 17.80
CA GLU A 146 27.52 10.24 18.32
C GLU A 146 28.78 9.93 17.50
N LYS A 147 28.99 8.65 17.15
CA LYS A 147 30.10 8.22 16.28
C LYS A 147 30.04 8.88 14.91
N GLN A 148 28.85 9.09 14.35
CA GLN A 148 28.68 9.78 13.07
C GLN A 148 28.88 11.29 13.19
N ALA A 149 28.49 11.90 14.33
CA ALA A 149 28.69 13.32 14.59
C ALA A 149 30.17 13.68 14.83
N GLY A 150 30.93 12.80 15.49
CA GLY A 150 32.36 12.97 15.74
C GLY A 150 33.28 12.57 14.57
N ALA A 151 32.73 12.03 13.48
CA ALA A 151 33.47 11.66 12.27
C ALA A 151 33.50 12.75 11.20
N ASN A 152 32.95 13.95 11.50
CA ASN A 152 32.93 15.12 10.62
C ASN A 152 33.89 16.21 11.11
#